data_AF-A0A973CM12-F1
#
_entry.id   AF-A0A973CM12-F1
#
_cell.length_a   1.000
_cell.length_b   1.000
_cell.length_c   1.000
_cell.angle_alpha   90.00
_cell.angle_beta   90.00
_cell.angle_gamma   90.00
#
_symmetry.space_group_name_H-M   'P 1'
#
loop_
_entity.id
_entity.type
_entity.pdbx_description
1 polymer ?
#
loop_
_entity_poly.entity_id
_entity_poly.type
_entity_poly.pdbx_seq_one_letter_code
_entity_poly.pdbx_strand_id
1 'polypeptide(L)'
;MPDSKQLPFMIELLKEDDTDIRKNIVRQLSAFGDNLDNELRNLNEAIPEEKVMEILKLVSDYHLQLGIGATEQLFVPGQIVKHRRYSYRGVIVHVHTKCMAEESWYENNRSKPEKNQPWYYVLVNKTVQVTYAAQCSLWFDSDESSIEHPLIQRFFIDFKDGKYIRNRFPWPE
;
A
#
# COMPACT_ATOMS: atom_id res chain seq x y z
N MET A 1 3.23 -10.11 -0.87
CA MET A 1 4.24 -9.19 -0.30
C MET A 1 5.58 -9.51 -0.94
N PRO A 2 6.46 -8.52 -1.20
CA PRO A 2 7.84 -8.82 -1.55
C PRO A 2 8.49 -9.66 -0.44
N ASP A 3 9.36 -10.59 -0.82
CA ASP A 3 9.90 -11.58 0.10
C ASP A 3 10.97 -10.95 1.00
N SER A 4 10.64 -10.74 2.28
CA SER A 4 11.56 -10.17 3.28
C SER A 4 12.85 -11.00 3.44
N LYS A 5 12.84 -12.29 3.06
CA LYS A 5 14.06 -13.11 3.06
C LYS A 5 15.09 -12.65 2.04
N GLN A 6 14.69 -11.84 1.06
CA GLN A 6 15.57 -11.28 0.04
C GLN A 6 16.22 -9.96 0.47
N LEU A 7 15.71 -9.30 1.50
CA LEU A 7 16.23 -8.00 1.96
C LEU A 7 17.73 -8.02 2.27
N PRO A 8 18.30 -9.01 2.99
CA PRO A 8 19.74 -9.05 3.22
C PRO A 8 20.56 -9.06 1.93
N PHE A 9 20.13 -9.84 0.94
CA PHE A 9 20.79 -9.92 -0.36
C PHE A 9 20.68 -8.61 -1.15
N MET A 10 19.49 -8.00 -1.16
CA MET A 10 19.26 -6.71 -1.81
C MET A 10 20.14 -5.60 -1.20
N ILE A 11 20.28 -5.58 0.13
CA ILE A 11 21.09 -4.61 0.86
C ILE A 11 22.57 -4.79 0.58
N GLU A 12 23.02 -6.03 0.36
CA GLU A 12 24.39 -6.30 -0.05
C GLU A 12 24.65 -5.78 -1.47
N LEU A 13 23.73 -6.01 -2.40
CA LEU A 13 23.83 -5.53 -3.78
C LEU A 13 23.81 -4.00 -3.91
N LEU A 14 23.30 -3.26 -2.92
CA LEU A 14 23.39 -1.80 -2.92
C LEU A 14 24.84 -1.28 -2.83
N LYS A 15 25.77 -2.10 -2.33
CA LYS A 15 27.20 -1.75 -2.23
C LYS A 15 27.92 -1.80 -3.57
N GLU A 16 27.37 -2.50 -4.56
CA GLU A 16 27.96 -2.63 -5.89
C GLU A 16 27.99 -1.27 -6.61
N ASP A 17 29.05 -1.00 -7.36
CA ASP A 17 29.24 0.27 -8.11
C ASP A 17 28.39 0.35 -9.40
N ASP A 18 27.69 -0.74 -9.75
CA ASP A 18 26.83 -0.79 -10.92
C ASP A 18 25.53 0.00 -10.71
N THR A 19 25.35 1.04 -11.53
CA THR A 19 24.21 1.97 -11.44
C THR A 19 22.88 1.35 -11.88
N ASP A 20 22.88 0.39 -12.81
CA ASP A 20 21.66 -0.29 -13.27
C ASP A 20 21.19 -1.33 -12.24
N ILE A 21 22.13 -2.06 -11.64
CA ILE A 21 21.85 -2.97 -10.53
C ILE A 21 21.25 -2.19 -9.37
N ARG A 22 21.90 -1.11 -8.92
CA ARG A 22 21.43 -0.30 -7.79
C ARG A 22 20.03 0.26 -8.05
N LYS A 23 19.75 0.75 -9.25
CA LYS A 23 18.42 1.26 -9.64
C LYS A 23 17.34 0.18 -9.59
N ASN A 24 17.64 -1.03 -10.04
CA ASN A 24 16.70 -2.15 -9.98
C ASN A 24 16.43 -2.57 -8.53
N ILE A 25 17.46 -2.62 -7.68
CA ILE A 25 17.31 -2.94 -6.26
C ILE A 25 16.46 -1.89 -5.55
N VAL A 26 16.71 -0.59 -5.78
CA VAL A 26 15.91 0.47 -5.15
C VAL A 26 14.44 0.40 -5.60
N ARG A 27 14.16 0.02 -6.85
CA ARG A 27 12.80 -0.27 -7.33
C ARG A 27 12.15 -1.47 -6.62
N GLN A 28 12.92 -2.49 -6.31
CA GLN A 28 12.39 -3.64 -5.57
C GLN A 28 12.17 -3.31 -4.10
N LEU A 29 13.04 -2.49 -3.49
CA LEU A 29 12.87 -1.98 -2.13
C LEU A 29 11.65 -1.07 -2.04
N SER A 30 11.37 -0.25 -3.05
CA SER A 30 10.16 0.59 -3.05
C SER A 30 8.86 -0.20 -3.02
N ALA A 31 8.85 -1.44 -3.54
CA ALA A 31 7.69 -2.32 -3.48
C ALA A 31 7.31 -2.75 -2.04
N PHE A 32 8.22 -2.60 -1.07
CA PHE A 32 7.92 -2.78 0.35
C PHE A 32 7.10 -1.63 0.94
N GLY A 33 7.04 -0.47 0.25
CA GLY A 33 6.31 0.72 0.68
C GLY A 33 6.70 1.16 2.10
N ASP A 34 5.74 1.67 2.87
CA ASP A 34 6.02 2.16 4.23
C ASP A 34 6.36 1.03 5.23
N ASN A 35 6.28 -0.26 4.83
CA ASN A 35 6.70 -1.37 5.70
C ASN A 35 8.22 -1.62 5.63
N LEU A 36 8.92 -1.02 4.67
CA LEU A 36 10.35 -1.23 4.49
C LEU A 36 11.16 -0.98 5.77
N ASP A 37 10.87 0.10 6.50
CA ASP A 37 11.57 0.42 7.76
C ASP A 37 11.40 -0.70 8.80
N ASN A 38 10.16 -1.17 9.01
CA ASN A 38 9.90 -2.27 9.94
C ASN A 38 10.61 -3.55 9.51
N GLU A 39 10.58 -3.90 8.23
CA GLU A 39 11.22 -5.11 7.73
C GLU A 39 12.75 -5.04 7.90
N LEU A 40 13.38 -3.90 7.60
CA LEU A 40 14.81 -3.68 7.80
C LEU A 40 15.21 -3.82 9.27
N ARG A 41 14.39 -3.32 10.20
CA ARG A 41 14.64 -3.39 11.65
C ARG A 41 14.39 -4.76 12.26
N ASN A 42 13.56 -5.59 11.62
CA ASN A 42 13.20 -6.93 12.10
C ASN A 42 14.06 -8.04 11.48
N LEU A 43 15.11 -7.70 10.71
CA LEU A 43 16.04 -8.70 10.17
C LEU A 43 16.79 -9.41 11.31
N ASN A 44 17.05 -10.71 11.10
CA ASN A 44 17.80 -11.53 12.04
C ASN A 44 19.21 -10.96 12.30
N GLU A 45 19.79 -10.30 11.30
CA GLU A 45 21.04 -9.57 11.41
C GLU A 45 20.73 -8.07 11.50
N ALA A 46 21.08 -7.47 12.64
CA ALA A 46 20.79 -6.06 12.89
C ALA A 46 21.60 -5.17 11.95
N ILE A 47 20.91 -4.29 11.23
CA ILE A 47 21.52 -3.30 10.35
C ILE A 47 21.81 -2.03 11.17
N PRO A 48 23.00 -1.42 11.05
CA PRO A 48 23.28 -0.13 11.67
C PRO A 48 22.24 0.93 11.26
N GLU A 49 21.81 1.75 12.23
CA GLU A 49 20.76 2.76 12.03
C GLU A 49 21.06 3.72 10.87
N GLU A 50 22.32 4.13 10.72
CA GLU A 50 22.79 4.98 9.63
C GLU A 50 22.48 4.38 8.25
N LYS A 51 22.68 3.06 8.11
CA LYS A 51 22.46 2.33 6.86
C LYS A 51 20.97 2.12 6.58
N VAL A 52 20.15 1.92 7.62
CA VAL A 52 18.68 1.90 7.48
C VAL A 52 18.19 3.25 6.93
N MET A 53 18.66 4.35 7.50
CA MET A 53 18.30 5.70 7.05
C MET A 53 18.77 5.98 5.62
N GLU A 54 19.95 5.50 5.24
CA GLU A 54 20.45 5.59 3.87
C GLU A 54 19.55 4.85 2.88
N ILE A 55 19.14 3.62 3.18
CA ILE A 55 18.25 2.81 2.33
C ILE A 55 16.89 3.48 2.17
N LEU A 56 16.30 3.96 3.27
CA LEU A 56 15.01 4.65 3.24
C LEU A 56 15.10 5.94 2.41
N LYS A 57 16.21 6.68 2.56
CA LYS A 57 16.48 7.88 1.76
C LYS A 57 16.63 7.54 0.29
N LEU A 58 17.37 6.48 -0.07
CA LEU A 58 17.51 6.04 -1.47
C LEU A 58 16.17 5.71 -2.12
N VAL A 59 15.29 5.00 -1.41
CA VAL A 59 13.94 4.70 -1.88
C VAL A 59 13.10 5.97 -2.01
N SER A 60 13.20 6.89 -1.05
CA SER A 60 12.54 8.21 -1.12
C SER A 60 13.04 9.05 -2.30
N ASP A 61 14.36 9.11 -2.54
CA ASP A 61 14.98 9.88 -3.62
C ASP A 61 14.65 9.27 -4.99
N TYR A 62 14.58 7.94 -5.08
CA TYR A 62 14.14 7.24 -6.27
C TYR A 62 12.68 7.55 -6.63
N HIS A 63 11.81 7.58 -5.61
CA HIS A 63 10.43 8.04 -5.78
C HIS A 63 10.38 9.48 -6.31
N LEU A 64 11.21 10.38 -5.75
CA LEU A 64 11.28 11.77 -6.19
C LEU A 64 11.81 11.91 -7.65
N GLN A 65 12.86 11.17 -8.02
CA GLN A 65 13.47 11.21 -9.35
C GLN A 65 12.56 10.70 -10.46
N LEU A 66 11.74 9.69 -10.18
CA LEU A 66 10.78 9.17 -11.16
C LEU A 66 9.50 10.01 -11.25
N GLY A 67 9.39 11.09 -10.48
CA GLY A 67 8.12 11.81 -10.32
C GLY A 67 7.05 10.96 -9.62
N ILE A 68 7.44 9.83 -9.01
CA ILE A 68 6.61 9.00 -8.13
C ILE A 68 6.53 9.71 -6.77
N GLY A 69 6.10 10.97 -6.76
CA GLY A 69 5.52 11.54 -5.55
C GLY A 69 4.16 10.87 -5.39
N ALA A 70 4.00 9.94 -4.44
CA ALA A 70 2.71 9.41 -3.97
C ALA A 70 1.66 8.99 -5.04
N THR A 71 2.00 8.83 -6.32
CA THR A 71 1.04 8.73 -7.44
C THR A 71 0.90 7.33 -8.01
N GLU A 72 1.85 6.43 -7.74
CA GLU A 72 1.74 5.04 -8.17
C GLU A 72 0.70 4.29 -7.31
N GLN A 73 -0.26 3.66 -7.98
CA GLN A 73 -1.34 2.91 -7.34
C GLN A 73 -0.82 1.59 -6.78
N LEU A 74 -0.74 1.47 -5.46
CA LEU A 74 -0.24 0.28 -4.77
C LEU A 74 -1.27 -0.83 -4.60
N PHE A 75 -2.56 -0.48 -4.57
CA PHE A 75 -3.65 -1.42 -4.31
C PHE A 75 -4.63 -1.46 -5.47
N VAL A 76 -5.18 -2.63 -5.78
CA VAL A 76 -6.17 -2.79 -6.85
C VAL A 76 -7.51 -3.29 -6.30
N PRO A 77 -8.64 -3.05 -6.99
CA PRO A 77 -9.92 -3.61 -6.60
C PRO A 77 -9.87 -5.13 -6.36
N GLY A 78 -10.55 -5.56 -5.31
CA GLY A 78 -10.60 -6.94 -4.83
C GLY A 78 -9.48 -7.33 -3.86
N GLN A 79 -8.50 -6.45 -3.66
CA GLN A 79 -7.43 -6.68 -2.70
C GLN A 79 -7.87 -6.38 -1.28
N ILE A 80 -7.48 -7.24 -0.33
CA ILE A 80 -7.71 -7.00 1.09
C ILE A 80 -6.60 -6.10 1.65
N VAL A 81 -7.01 -5.11 2.41
CA VAL A 81 -6.16 -4.13 3.07
C VAL A 81 -6.56 -4.02 4.53
N LYS A 82 -5.63 -3.51 5.33
CA LYS A 82 -5.91 -3.08 6.69
C LYS A 82 -5.64 -1.58 6.78
N HIS A 83 -6.31 -0.90 7.70
CA HIS A 83 -6.02 0.52 7.97
C HIS A 83 -4.94 0.64 9.03
N ARG A 84 -3.92 1.46 8.79
CA ARG A 84 -2.76 1.61 9.69
C ARG A 84 -3.16 2.09 11.09
N ARG A 85 -3.95 3.17 11.15
CA ARG A 85 -4.38 3.79 12.42
C ARG A 85 -5.53 3.05 13.12
N TYR A 86 -6.59 2.72 12.39
CA TYR A 86 -7.83 2.20 12.96
C TYR A 86 -7.90 0.67 12.97
N SER A 87 -6.90 -0.01 12.41
CA SER A 87 -6.74 -1.47 12.42
C SER A 87 -7.91 -2.29 11.84
N TYR A 88 -8.89 -1.67 11.19
CA TYR A 88 -9.94 -2.41 10.49
C TYR A 88 -9.40 -3.07 9.23
N ARG A 89 -9.96 -4.24 8.89
CA ARG A 89 -9.76 -4.94 7.62
C ARG A 89 -10.82 -4.53 6.62
N GLY A 90 -10.51 -4.55 5.35
CA GLY A 90 -11.49 -4.28 4.31
C GLY A 90 -10.99 -4.64 2.92
N VAL A 91 -11.90 -4.61 1.95
CA VAL A 91 -11.57 -4.87 0.53
C VAL A 91 -11.69 -3.60 -0.29
N ILE A 92 -10.70 -3.33 -1.13
CA ILE A 92 -10.72 -2.23 -2.09
C ILE A 92 -11.80 -2.51 -3.15
N VAL A 93 -12.74 -1.59 -3.37
CA VAL A 93 -13.75 -1.73 -4.44
C VAL A 93 -13.52 -0.80 -5.62
N HIS A 94 -12.88 0.35 -5.36
CA HIS A 94 -12.60 1.38 -6.35
C HIS A 94 -11.44 2.27 -5.91
N VAL A 95 -10.88 3.01 -6.87
CA VAL A 95 -9.71 3.87 -6.69
C VAL A 95 -9.87 5.14 -7.51
N HIS A 96 -9.48 6.27 -6.92
CA HIS A 96 -9.21 7.51 -7.62
C HIS A 96 -7.71 7.80 -7.54
N THR A 97 -7.14 8.40 -8.58
CA THR A 97 -5.70 8.76 -8.62
C THR A 97 -5.34 9.93 -7.69
N LYS A 98 -6.35 10.66 -7.21
CA LYS A 98 -6.25 11.77 -6.25
C LYS A 98 -7.51 11.82 -5.37
N CYS A 99 -7.48 12.62 -4.31
CA CYS A 99 -8.67 12.89 -3.50
C CYS A 99 -9.74 13.56 -4.36
N MET A 100 -10.94 12.96 -4.42
CA MET A 100 -12.12 13.48 -5.11
C MET A 100 -13.24 13.86 -4.12
N ALA A 101 -12.97 13.83 -2.81
CA ALA A 101 -13.94 14.26 -1.81
C ALA A 101 -14.10 15.79 -1.85
N GLU A 102 -15.28 16.27 -1.48
CA GLU A 102 -15.51 17.69 -1.31
C GLU A 102 -14.57 18.29 -0.25
N GLU A 103 -14.20 19.55 -0.44
CA GLU A 103 -13.28 20.25 0.46
C GLU A 103 -13.79 20.26 1.92
N SER A 104 -15.09 20.46 2.10
CA SER A 104 -15.75 20.43 3.41
C SER A 104 -15.60 19.07 4.11
N TRP A 105 -15.68 17.96 3.36
CA TRP A 105 -15.46 16.62 3.90
C TRP A 105 -13.99 16.44 4.28
N TYR A 106 -13.08 16.86 3.39
CA TYR A 106 -11.64 16.72 3.60
C TYR A 106 -11.16 17.52 4.83
N GLU A 107 -11.65 18.74 5.02
CA GLU A 107 -11.28 19.57 6.17
C GLU A 107 -11.70 18.97 7.51
N ASN A 108 -12.77 18.18 7.51
CA ASN A 108 -13.24 17.43 8.68
C ASN A 108 -12.50 16.09 8.88
N ASN A 109 -11.66 15.67 7.93
CA ASN A 109 -10.85 14.47 8.09
C ASN A 109 -9.74 14.72 9.11
N ARG A 110 -9.72 13.94 10.20
CA ARG A 110 -8.76 14.13 11.30
C ARG A 110 -7.29 14.00 10.91
N SER A 111 -6.98 13.19 9.90
CA SER A 111 -5.59 12.94 9.46
C SER A 111 -5.13 13.83 8.32
N LYS A 112 -6.03 14.49 7.59
CA LYS A 112 -5.75 15.34 6.41
C LYS A 112 -4.58 14.82 5.54
N PRO A 113 -4.65 13.56 5.05
CA PRO A 113 -3.56 12.99 4.26
C PRO A 113 -3.49 13.67 2.88
N GLU A 114 -2.29 13.75 2.31
CA GLU A 114 -2.04 14.41 1.02
C GLU A 114 -3.09 14.06 -0.05
N LYS A 115 -3.58 15.07 -0.77
CA LYS A 115 -4.64 14.89 -1.78
C LYS A 115 -4.11 14.29 -3.08
N ASN A 116 -2.85 14.56 -3.43
CA ASN A 116 -2.22 14.14 -4.68
C ASN A 116 -1.60 12.73 -4.55
N GLN A 117 -2.43 11.76 -4.17
CA GLN A 117 -2.10 10.34 -4.10
C GLN A 117 -3.34 9.49 -4.40
N PRO A 118 -3.24 8.18 -4.66
CA PRO A 118 -4.42 7.34 -4.78
C PRO A 118 -5.29 7.33 -3.52
N TRP A 119 -6.61 7.39 -3.71
CA TRP A 119 -7.63 7.24 -2.67
C TRP A 119 -8.57 6.11 -3.02
N TYR A 120 -9.00 5.36 -2.01
CA TYR A 120 -9.69 4.10 -2.19
C TYR A 120 -11.03 4.08 -1.48
N TYR A 121 -12.03 3.52 -2.15
CA TYR A 121 -13.24 3.07 -1.48
C TYR A 121 -12.99 1.66 -0.94
N VAL A 122 -13.23 1.49 0.36
CA VAL A 122 -12.97 0.24 1.08
C VAL A 122 -14.24 -0.22 1.81
N LEU A 123 -14.65 -1.46 1.60
CA LEU A 123 -15.73 -2.10 2.38
C LEU A 123 -15.14 -2.66 3.67
N VAL A 124 -15.64 -2.23 4.82
CA VAL A 124 -15.06 -2.57 6.13
C VAL A 124 -15.64 -3.87 6.67
N ASN A 125 -14.77 -4.81 7.03
CA ASN A 125 -15.14 -6.15 7.48
C ASN A 125 -16.08 -6.15 8.70
N LYS A 126 -17.08 -7.03 8.69
CA LYS A 126 -18.08 -7.21 9.77
C LYS A 126 -18.86 -5.95 10.10
N THR A 127 -19.01 -5.05 9.13
CA THR A 127 -19.81 -3.83 9.26
C THR A 127 -20.60 -3.58 7.96
N VAL A 128 -21.41 -2.52 7.96
CA VAL A 128 -22.05 -1.99 6.75
C VAL A 128 -21.30 -0.77 6.19
N GLN A 129 -20.15 -0.43 6.78
CA GLN A 129 -19.45 0.81 6.50
C GLN A 129 -18.62 0.71 5.22
N VAL A 130 -18.75 1.73 4.39
CA VAL A 130 -17.80 2.05 3.33
C VAL A 130 -17.00 3.27 3.75
N THR A 131 -15.69 3.23 3.51
CA THR A 131 -14.77 4.33 3.85
C THR A 131 -13.99 4.78 2.63
N TYR A 132 -13.56 6.05 2.65
CA TYR A 132 -12.72 6.66 1.65
C TYR A 132 -11.36 6.96 2.25
N ALA A 133 -10.36 6.15 1.91
CA ALA A 133 -9.06 6.13 2.58
C ALA A 133 -7.93 6.46 1.60
N ALA A 134 -6.99 7.30 2.03
CA ALA A 134 -5.77 7.58 1.28
C ALA A 134 -4.83 6.36 1.26
N GLN A 135 -4.05 6.20 0.19
CA GLN A 135 -3.08 5.12 0.03
C GLN A 135 -2.15 4.97 1.24
N CYS A 136 -1.57 6.08 1.71
CA CYS A 136 -0.66 6.09 2.85
C CYS A 136 -1.31 5.62 4.17
N SER A 137 -2.65 5.59 4.24
CA SER A 137 -3.38 5.14 5.43
C SER A 137 -3.62 3.62 5.45
N LEU A 138 -3.26 2.92 4.37
CA LEU A 138 -3.51 1.50 4.17
C LEU A 138 -2.21 0.71 4.07
N TRP A 139 -2.30 -0.59 4.35
CA TRP A 139 -1.25 -1.57 4.15
C TRP A 139 -1.87 -2.90 3.71
N PHE A 140 -1.06 -3.73 3.06
CA PHE A 140 -1.45 -5.08 2.68
C PHE A 140 -1.87 -5.88 3.91
N ASP A 141 -2.98 -6.60 3.79
CA ASP A 141 -3.36 -7.59 4.77
C ASP A 141 -2.75 -8.94 4.40
N SER A 142 -2.07 -9.59 5.36
CA SER A 142 -1.49 -10.92 5.18
C SER A 142 -2.46 -12.04 5.55
N ASP A 143 -3.61 -11.70 6.13
CA ASP A 143 -4.68 -12.65 6.42
C ASP A 143 -5.49 -12.95 5.15
N GLU A 144 -5.41 -14.20 4.68
CA GLU A 144 -6.12 -14.67 3.50
C GLU A 144 -7.62 -14.93 3.72
N SER A 145 -8.17 -14.65 4.91
CA SER A 145 -9.60 -14.80 5.15
C SER A 145 -10.42 -13.76 4.40
N SER A 146 -11.60 -14.15 3.95
CA SER A 146 -12.56 -13.27 3.29
C SER A 146 -13.07 -12.14 4.22
N ILE A 147 -13.62 -11.10 3.59
CA ILE A 147 -14.35 -9.98 4.19
C ILE A 147 -15.85 -10.26 4.19
N GLU A 148 -16.49 -10.06 5.34
CA GLU A 148 -17.93 -10.07 5.54
C GLU A 148 -18.47 -8.64 5.41
N HIS A 149 -19.17 -8.35 4.32
CA HIS A 149 -19.83 -7.05 4.11
C HIS A 149 -21.05 -7.24 3.17
N PRO A 150 -22.21 -6.60 3.40
CA PRO A 150 -23.42 -6.82 2.59
C PRO A 150 -23.25 -6.52 1.10
N LEU A 151 -22.32 -5.62 0.75
CA LEU A 151 -22.04 -5.22 -0.63
C LEU A 151 -21.04 -6.11 -1.38
N ILE A 152 -20.49 -7.17 -0.77
CA ILE A 152 -19.49 -8.03 -1.45
C ILE A 152 -20.03 -8.59 -2.76
N GLN A 153 -21.19 -9.23 -2.73
CA GLN A 153 -21.80 -9.86 -3.92
C GLN A 153 -22.19 -8.84 -5.01
N ARG A 154 -22.33 -7.56 -4.65
CA ARG A 154 -22.60 -6.49 -5.62
C ARG A 154 -21.38 -6.19 -6.49
N PHE A 155 -20.16 -6.35 -5.98
CA PHE A 155 -18.93 -5.95 -6.66
C PHE A 155 -18.02 -7.13 -7.05
N PHE A 156 -18.16 -8.27 -6.40
CA PHE A 156 -17.29 -9.43 -6.60
C PHE A 156 -18.10 -10.68 -6.88
N ILE A 157 -17.58 -11.53 -7.78
CA ILE A 157 -18.21 -12.81 -8.12
C ILE A 157 -17.60 -13.99 -7.37
N ASP A 158 -16.38 -13.85 -6.87
CA ASP A 158 -15.64 -14.96 -6.26
C ASP A 158 -14.49 -14.44 -5.37
N PHE A 159 -13.92 -15.33 -4.55
CA PHE A 159 -12.77 -15.07 -3.68
C PHE A 159 -11.77 -16.24 -3.79
N LYS A 160 -10.56 -15.94 -4.29
CA LYS A 160 -9.53 -16.95 -4.56
C LYS A 160 -8.15 -16.41 -4.16
N ASP A 161 -7.35 -17.25 -3.50
CA ASP A 161 -5.96 -16.96 -3.14
C ASP A 161 -5.79 -15.60 -2.43
N GLY A 162 -6.66 -15.31 -1.45
CA GLY A 162 -6.62 -14.06 -0.68
C GLY A 162 -7.14 -12.81 -1.41
N LYS A 163 -7.72 -12.95 -2.61
CA LYS A 163 -8.18 -11.83 -3.44
C LYS A 163 -9.57 -12.06 -4.04
N TYR A 164 -10.37 -11.01 -4.07
CA TYR A 164 -11.68 -11.04 -4.73
C TYR A 164 -11.59 -10.83 -6.24
N ILE A 165 -12.40 -11.58 -6.98
CA ILE A 165 -12.53 -11.46 -8.43
C ILE A 165 -13.66 -10.48 -8.75
N ARG A 166 -13.30 -9.40 -9.46
CA ARG A 166 -14.21 -8.30 -9.80
C ARG A 166 -15.28 -8.74 -10.80
N ASN A 167 -16.52 -8.33 -10.55
CA ASN A 167 -17.60 -8.46 -11.52
C ASN A 167 -17.66 -7.24 -12.47
N ARG A 168 -18.69 -7.17 -13.32
CA ARG A 168 -18.85 -6.06 -14.29
C ARG A 168 -19.53 -4.80 -13.72
N PHE A 169 -20.03 -4.83 -12.48
CA PHE A 169 -20.74 -3.70 -11.89
C PHE A 169 -19.76 -2.64 -11.41
N PRO A 170 -19.75 -1.41 -11.96
CA PRO A 170 -18.83 -0.38 -11.53
C PRO A 170 -19.18 0.17 -10.14
N TRP A 171 -18.26 0.94 -9.57
CA TRP A 171 -18.59 1.80 -8.43
C TRP A 171 -19.57 2.89 -8.89
N PRO A 172 -20.64 3.20 -8.14
CA PRO A 172 -21.53 4.30 -8.46
C PRO A 172 -20.80 5.62 -8.18
N GLU A 173 -20.56 6.41 -9.23
CA GLU A 173 -20.06 7.79 -9.13
C GLU A 173 -21.14 8.76 -8.65
#